data_AF-A0A959M8D7-F1
#
_entry.id   AF-A0A959M8D7-F1
#
_cell.length_a   1.000
_cell.length_b   1.000
_cell.length_c   1.000
_cell.angle_alpha   90.00
_cell.angle_beta   90.00
_cell.angle_gamma   90.00
#
_symmetry.space_group_name_H-M   'P 1'
#
loop_
_entity.id
_entity.type
_entity.pdbx_description
1 polymer ?
#
loop_
_entity_poly.entity_id
_entity_poly.type
_entity_poly.pdbx_seq_one_letter_code
_entity_poly.pdbx_strand_id
1 'polypeptide(L)'
;MKKKLWLNALSSHTVKQLCGSLMLLFFYASAHSQLYSDTSILKPLPRITGWADNEHYIVQRYNREQKKDISFLENSKTGAEKEYVITNTQLVAKAVAIDGDIFVVAGKDKKRITNTDAEEKLPLLSPDKKWIAFLRNNDLFAIELATSKEIRFTNDGTETILNGYASWVYYEEILGR
;
A
#
# COMPACT_ATOMS: atom_id res chain seq x y z
N MET A 1 14.29 74.46 -2.68
CA MET A 1 14.33 73.02 -3.04
C MET A 1 12.99 72.39 -2.66
N LYS A 2 12.36 71.68 -3.62
CA LYS A 2 11.01 71.08 -3.52
C LYS A 2 11.05 69.72 -2.81
N LYS A 3 9.98 69.36 -2.09
CA LYS A 3 9.36 68.02 -2.12
C LYS A 3 8.01 68.06 -1.38
N LYS A 4 6.94 68.28 -2.16
CA LYS A 4 5.53 68.03 -1.77
C LYS A 4 5.32 66.52 -1.89
N LEU A 5 5.14 65.81 -0.77
CA LEU A 5 4.65 64.43 -0.79
C LEU A 5 3.15 64.47 -1.11
N TRP A 6 2.77 63.86 -2.23
CA TRP A 6 1.39 63.57 -2.56
C TRP A 6 1.00 62.25 -1.88
N LEU A 7 0.12 62.31 -0.87
CA LEU A 7 -0.67 61.15 -0.49
C LEU A 7 -1.80 61.05 -1.52
N ASN A 8 -1.77 60.02 -2.35
CA ASN A 8 -2.85 59.71 -3.27
C ASN A 8 -4.09 59.33 -2.46
N ALA A 9 -5.12 60.16 -2.54
CA ALA A 9 -6.46 59.82 -2.10
C ALA A 9 -6.99 58.70 -3.02
N LEU A 10 -7.08 57.48 -2.50
CA LEU A 10 -7.92 56.47 -3.15
C LEU A 10 -9.37 56.95 -3.08
N SER A 11 -10.04 56.94 -4.23
CA SER A 11 -11.43 57.37 -4.34
C SER A 11 -12.35 56.43 -3.56
N SER A 12 -13.46 56.95 -3.03
CA SER A 12 -14.45 56.15 -2.30
C SER A 12 -15.01 54.97 -3.11
N HIS A 13 -14.91 55.03 -4.45
CA HIS A 13 -15.24 53.94 -5.36
C HIS A 13 -14.24 52.78 -5.33
N THR A 14 -12.94 53.05 -5.15
CA THR A 14 -11.91 51.99 -5.13
C THR A 14 -11.94 51.20 -3.83
N VAL A 15 -12.23 51.86 -2.69
CA VAL A 15 -12.36 51.18 -1.38
C VAL A 15 -13.60 50.27 -1.32
N LYS A 16 -14.73 50.68 -1.92
CA LYS A 16 -15.95 49.86 -2.01
C LYS A 16 -15.76 48.64 -2.93
N GLN A 17 -15.02 48.76 -4.03
CA GLN A 17 -14.69 47.62 -4.90
C GLN A 17 -13.76 46.60 -4.23
N LEU A 18 -12.77 47.07 -3.47
CA LEU A 18 -11.85 46.20 -2.71
C LEU A 18 -12.57 45.42 -1.60
N CYS A 19 -13.48 46.05 -0.85
CA CYS A 19 -14.31 45.33 0.14
C CYS A 19 -15.26 44.32 -0.52
N GLY A 20 -15.91 44.68 -1.64
CA GLY A 20 -16.80 43.76 -2.36
C GLY A 20 -16.06 42.56 -2.97
N SER A 21 -14.86 42.76 -3.50
CA SER A 21 -14.04 41.70 -4.08
C SER A 21 -13.46 40.75 -3.02
N LEU A 22 -13.02 41.29 -1.87
CA LEU A 22 -12.54 40.48 -0.76
C LEU A 22 -13.67 39.65 -0.11
N MET A 23 -14.88 40.21 -0.03
CA MET A 23 -16.05 39.48 0.48
C MET A 23 -16.51 38.37 -0.49
N LEU A 24 -16.44 38.60 -1.80
CA LEU A 24 -16.76 37.57 -2.82
C LEU A 24 -15.76 36.40 -2.80
N LEU A 25 -14.47 36.69 -2.61
CA LEU A 25 -13.41 35.68 -2.49
C LEU A 25 -13.59 34.82 -1.22
N PHE A 26 -13.98 35.42 -0.10
CA PHE A 26 -14.30 34.69 1.13
C PHE A 26 -15.55 33.82 1.01
N PHE A 27 -16.59 34.26 0.29
CA PHE A 27 -17.78 33.44 0.01
C PHE A 27 -17.49 32.29 -0.96
N TYR A 28 -16.67 32.51 -2.00
CA TYR A 28 -16.26 31.43 -2.90
C TYR A 28 -15.41 30.36 -2.20
N ALA A 29 -14.50 30.75 -1.31
CA ALA A 29 -13.63 29.82 -0.57
C ALA A 29 -14.40 29.01 0.50
N SER A 30 -15.39 29.62 1.16
CA SER A 30 -16.23 28.93 2.15
C SER A 30 -17.31 28.04 1.51
N ALA A 31 -17.87 28.43 0.37
CA ALA A 31 -18.80 27.57 -0.38
C ALA A 31 -18.10 26.34 -1.00
N HIS A 32 -16.89 26.49 -1.54
CA HIS A 32 -16.12 25.36 -2.09
C HIS A 32 -15.69 24.35 -1.02
N SER A 33 -15.36 24.81 0.18
CA SER A 33 -14.98 23.93 1.30
C SER A 33 -16.19 23.21 1.93
N GLN A 34 -17.36 23.83 1.97
CA GLN A 34 -18.60 23.17 2.43
C GLN A 34 -19.13 22.12 1.44
N LEU A 35 -19.03 22.38 0.12
CA LEU A 35 -19.44 21.43 -0.92
C LEU A 35 -18.62 20.14 -0.94
N TYR A 36 -17.39 20.16 -0.39
CA TYR A 36 -16.50 18.99 -0.34
C TYR A 36 -16.50 18.25 1.01
N SER A 37 -17.20 18.78 2.02
CA SER A 37 -17.36 18.11 3.30
C SER A 37 -18.15 16.82 3.12
N ASP A 38 -17.65 15.71 3.68
CA ASP A 38 -18.29 14.42 3.57
C ASP A 38 -19.58 14.41 4.40
N THR A 39 -20.72 14.66 3.74
CA THR A 39 -22.05 14.67 4.35
C THR A 39 -22.62 13.27 4.56
N SER A 40 -21.89 12.23 4.16
CA SER A 40 -22.30 10.86 4.44
C SER A 40 -22.03 10.53 5.91
N ILE A 41 -23.03 9.97 6.60
CA ILE A 41 -22.87 9.43 7.97
C ILE A 41 -21.85 8.28 7.97
N LEU A 42 -21.68 7.63 6.81
CA LEU A 42 -20.85 6.44 6.65
C LEU A 42 -19.51 6.79 6.04
N LYS A 43 -18.45 6.67 6.84
CA LYS A 43 -17.09 6.66 6.31
C LYS A 43 -16.85 5.33 5.58
N PRO A 44 -16.44 5.32 4.29
CA PRO A 44 -16.07 4.09 3.62
C PRO A 44 -14.88 3.45 4.34
N LEU A 45 -14.86 2.11 4.39
CA LEU A 45 -13.74 1.39 4.97
C LEU A 45 -12.45 1.69 4.20
N PRO A 46 -11.31 1.83 4.90
CA PRO A 46 -10.03 1.95 4.25
C PRO A 46 -9.76 0.70 3.39
N ARG A 47 -9.25 0.91 2.17
CA ARG A 47 -8.81 -0.20 1.32
C ARG A 47 -7.38 -0.59 1.72
N ILE A 48 -7.24 -1.71 2.42
CA ILE A 48 -5.92 -2.30 2.71
C ILE A 48 -5.47 -3.05 1.46
N THR A 49 -4.36 -2.63 0.86
CA THR A 49 -3.87 -3.23 -0.39
C THR A 49 -2.74 -4.23 -0.19
N GLY A 50 -2.22 -4.35 1.03
CA GLY A 50 -1.21 -5.34 1.38
C GLY A 50 -0.29 -4.88 2.51
N TRP A 51 0.72 -5.69 2.80
CA TRP A 51 1.81 -5.34 3.71
C TRP A 51 2.99 -4.78 2.93
N ALA A 52 3.67 -3.78 3.48
CA ALA A 52 4.94 -3.29 2.94
C ALA A 52 6.13 -3.96 3.63
N ASP A 53 6.00 -4.23 4.94
CA ASP A 53 6.97 -4.92 5.78
C ASP A 53 6.28 -5.49 7.04
N ASN A 54 7.06 -5.89 8.04
CA ASN A 54 6.56 -6.50 9.28
C ASN A 54 5.75 -5.55 10.16
N GLU A 55 5.91 -4.24 10.01
CA GLU A 55 5.31 -3.24 10.86
C GLU A 55 4.36 -2.31 10.11
N HIS A 56 4.41 -2.26 8.79
CA HIS A 56 3.63 -1.34 7.98
C HIS A 56 2.75 -2.05 6.96
N TYR A 57 1.46 -1.69 6.97
CA TYR A 57 0.51 -2.07 5.94
C TYR A 57 0.16 -0.88 5.06
N ILE A 58 -0.24 -1.16 3.82
CA ILE A 58 -0.53 -0.16 2.80
C ILE A 58 -2.03 0.09 2.80
N VAL A 59 -2.42 1.34 3.04
CA VAL A 59 -3.82 1.80 2.99
C VAL A 59 -4.00 2.76 1.84
N GLN A 60 -5.00 2.52 1.00
CA GLN A 60 -5.43 3.45 -0.03
C GLN A 60 -6.64 4.26 0.42
N ARG A 61 -6.56 5.58 0.26
CA ARG A 61 -7.65 6.52 0.53
C ARG A 61 -7.83 7.46 -0.65
N TYR A 62 -9.08 7.71 -1.02
CA TYR A 62 -9.40 8.62 -2.10
C TYR A 62 -9.14 10.07 -1.66
N ASN A 63 -8.21 10.74 -2.32
CA ASN A 63 -7.99 12.16 -2.16
C ASN A 63 -8.90 12.94 -3.11
N ARG A 64 -9.82 13.69 -2.52
CA ARG A 64 -10.84 14.48 -3.20
C ARG A 64 -10.27 15.68 -3.98
N GLU A 65 -9.25 16.34 -3.44
CA GLU A 65 -8.61 17.51 -4.08
C GLU A 65 -7.82 17.12 -5.33
N GLN A 66 -7.08 16.01 -5.23
CA GLN A 66 -6.25 15.47 -6.31
C GLN A 66 -7.03 14.49 -7.22
N LYS A 67 -8.29 14.19 -6.89
CA LYS A 67 -9.18 13.25 -7.59
C LYS A 67 -8.54 11.87 -7.86
N LYS A 68 -7.73 11.36 -6.94
CA LYS A 68 -7.04 10.08 -7.07
C LYS A 68 -6.91 9.37 -5.73
N ASP A 69 -6.71 8.06 -5.77
CA ASP A 69 -6.29 7.31 -4.59
C ASP A 69 -4.83 7.63 -4.25
N ILE A 70 -4.57 7.85 -2.96
CA ILE A 70 -3.25 8.01 -2.38
C ILE A 70 -3.02 6.85 -1.43
N SER A 71 -1.83 6.26 -1.50
CA SER A 71 -1.41 5.18 -0.60
C SER A 71 -0.67 5.74 0.60
N PHE A 72 -0.83 5.11 1.76
CA PHE A 72 -0.13 5.41 3.00
C PHE A 72 0.47 4.12 3.56
N LEU A 73 1.67 4.19 4.12
CA LEU A 73 2.18 3.20 5.05
C LEU A 73 1.65 3.54 6.43
N GLU A 74 0.89 2.62 7.02
CA GLU A 74 0.38 2.75 8.36
C GLU A 74 1.05 1.72 9.26
N ASN A 75 1.60 2.17 10.38
CA ASN A 75 2.24 1.29 11.34
C ASN A 75 1.18 0.49 12.12
N SER A 76 1.28 -0.83 12.11
CA SER A 76 0.30 -1.75 12.69
C SER A 76 0.15 -1.64 14.21
N LYS A 77 1.16 -1.13 14.92
CA LYS A 77 1.15 -0.99 16.39
C LYS A 77 0.73 0.41 16.83
N THR A 78 1.20 1.43 16.13
CA THR A 78 1.06 2.84 16.57
C THR A 78 0.01 3.63 15.79
N GLY A 79 -0.41 3.15 14.62
CA GLY A 79 -1.29 3.89 13.71
C GLY A 79 -0.60 5.10 13.05
N ALA A 80 0.70 5.30 13.26
CA ALA A 80 1.44 6.36 12.61
C ALA A 80 1.45 6.15 11.09
N GLU A 81 1.11 7.20 10.34
CA GLU A 81 1.04 7.14 8.88
C GLU A 81 2.12 7.95 8.17
N LYS A 82 2.50 7.49 6.99
CA LYS A 82 3.36 8.20 6.05
C LYS A 82 2.87 7.94 4.63
N GLU A 83 2.79 8.98 3.80
CA GLU A 83 2.44 8.81 2.39
C GLU A 83 3.40 7.82 1.71
N TYR A 84 2.83 6.89 0.94
CA TYR A 84 3.53 5.82 0.24
C TYR A 84 3.42 6.00 -1.26
N VAL A 85 4.56 6.24 -1.91
CA VAL A 85 4.63 6.33 -3.36
C VAL A 85 5.19 5.02 -3.90
N ILE A 86 4.35 4.26 -4.61
CA ILE A 86 4.81 3.07 -5.34
C ILE A 86 5.58 3.56 -6.57
N THR A 87 6.91 3.58 -6.49
CA THR A 87 7.75 3.76 -7.67
C THR A 87 7.80 2.44 -8.44
N ASN A 88 7.08 2.37 -9.56
CA ASN A 88 6.98 1.20 -10.48
C ASN A 88 8.30 0.80 -11.19
N THR A 89 9.46 1.02 -10.57
CA THR A 89 10.76 0.98 -11.28
C THR A 89 11.64 -0.22 -10.94
N GLN A 90 11.27 -1.07 -9.98
CA GLN A 90 12.02 -2.31 -9.72
C GLN A 90 11.32 -3.51 -10.35
N LEU A 91 12.08 -4.32 -11.08
CA LEU A 91 11.67 -5.65 -11.51
C LEU A 91 11.00 -6.37 -10.31
N VAL A 92 9.76 -6.79 -10.51
CA VAL A 92 8.99 -7.48 -9.47
C VAL A 92 9.59 -8.87 -9.33
N ALA A 93 10.44 -9.06 -8.33
CA ALA A 93 10.95 -10.36 -7.96
C ALA A 93 9.78 -11.24 -7.51
N LYS A 94 9.75 -12.48 -7.99
CA LYS A 94 8.75 -13.48 -7.62
C LYS A 94 9.45 -14.77 -7.18
N ALA A 95 8.90 -15.40 -6.15
CA ALA A 95 9.24 -16.78 -5.84
C ALA A 95 8.38 -17.71 -6.70
N VAL A 96 8.98 -18.74 -7.29
CA VAL A 96 8.30 -19.73 -8.13
C VAL A 96 8.86 -21.12 -7.82
N ALA A 97 8.01 -22.14 -7.88
CA ALA A 97 8.44 -23.53 -7.80
C ALA A 97 8.71 -24.05 -9.23
N ILE A 98 9.90 -24.60 -9.46
CA ILE A 98 10.33 -25.19 -10.73
C ILE A 98 11.03 -26.50 -10.40
N ASP A 99 10.57 -27.61 -11.00
CA ASP A 99 11.14 -28.95 -10.79
C ASP A 99 11.25 -29.37 -9.31
N GLY A 100 10.30 -28.88 -8.49
CA GLY A 100 10.24 -29.17 -7.05
C GLY A 100 11.04 -28.23 -6.16
N ASP A 101 11.84 -27.33 -6.72
CA ASP A 101 12.62 -26.35 -5.96
C ASP A 101 12.12 -24.92 -6.12
N ILE A 102 12.44 -24.09 -5.13
CA ILE A 102 12.13 -22.67 -5.12
C ILE A 102 13.21 -21.88 -5.85
N PHE A 103 12.76 -21.02 -6.76
CA PHE A 103 13.56 -20.02 -7.44
C PHE A 103 13.02 -18.62 -7.19
N VAL A 104 13.93 -17.64 -7.07
CA VAL A 104 13.60 -16.22 -7.19
C VAL A 104 13.89 -15.78 -8.63
N VAL A 105 12.87 -15.24 -9.29
CA VAL A 105 12.95 -14.74 -10.66
C VAL A 105 12.70 -13.23 -10.66
N ALA A 106 13.61 -12.48 -11.26
CA ALA A 106 13.52 -11.03 -11.45
C ALA A 106 13.90 -10.67 -12.90
N GLY A 107 12.89 -10.46 -13.76
CA GLY A 107 13.14 -10.27 -15.20
C GLY A 107 13.74 -11.54 -15.82
N LYS A 108 14.97 -11.45 -16.33
CA LYS A 108 15.71 -12.58 -16.90
C LYS A 108 16.55 -13.34 -15.87
N ASP A 109 16.78 -12.74 -14.71
CA ASP A 109 17.60 -13.34 -13.66
C ASP A 109 16.78 -14.40 -12.91
N LYS A 110 17.39 -15.56 -12.72
CA LYS A 110 16.80 -16.70 -12.00
C LYS A 110 17.83 -17.26 -11.02
N LYS A 111 17.50 -17.25 -9.72
CA LYS A 111 18.34 -17.79 -8.65
C LYS A 111 17.61 -18.92 -7.94
N ARG A 112 18.24 -20.10 -7.86
CA ARG A 112 17.75 -21.22 -7.05
C ARG A 112 17.96 -20.93 -5.57
N ILE A 113 16.96 -21.21 -4.74
CA ILE A 113 16.96 -20.94 -3.30
C ILE A 113 17.06 -22.23 -2.50
N THR A 114 16.34 -23.28 -2.90
CA THR A 114 16.35 -24.59 -2.26
C THR A 114 16.97 -25.65 -3.18
N ASN A 115 17.46 -26.72 -2.57
CA ASN A 115 17.94 -27.92 -3.25
C ASN A 115 17.69 -29.09 -2.31
N THR A 116 16.45 -29.56 -2.26
CA THR A 116 16.04 -30.63 -1.35
C THR A 116 15.36 -31.77 -2.08
N ASP A 117 15.31 -32.94 -1.45
CA ASP A 117 14.68 -34.13 -2.05
C ASP A 117 13.14 -34.02 -2.08
N ALA A 118 12.56 -33.18 -1.21
CA ALA A 118 11.11 -33.03 -1.08
C ALA A 118 10.60 -31.83 -1.88
N GLU A 119 9.50 -32.02 -2.61
CA GLU A 119 8.91 -30.98 -3.44
C GLU A 119 8.40 -29.80 -2.59
N GLU A 120 8.75 -28.58 -3.00
CA GLU A 120 8.24 -27.34 -2.43
C GLU A 120 7.13 -26.72 -3.27
N LYS A 121 6.07 -26.25 -2.60
CA LYS A 121 4.84 -25.77 -3.22
C LYS A 121 4.45 -24.39 -2.72
N LEU A 122 3.69 -23.69 -3.56
CA LEU A 122 3.11 -22.38 -3.29
C LEU A 122 4.10 -21.35 -2.68
N PRO A 123 5.31 -21.18 -3.25
CA PRO A 123 6.27 -20.24 -2.68
C PRO A 123 5.78 -18.80 -2.83
N LEU A 124 5.88 -18.03 -1.75
CA LEU A 124 5.47 -16.63 -1.69
C LEU A 124 6.62 -15.78 -1.14
N LEU A 125 7.10 -14.84 -1.95
CA LEU A 125 8.09 -13.86 -1.53
C LEU A 125 7.43 -12.83 -0.60
N SER A 126 8.05 -12.58 0.54
CA SER A 126 7.66 -11.51 1.46
C SER A 126 7.69 -10.13 0.78
N PRO A 127 6.83 -9.18 1.19
CA PRO A 127 6.83 -7.83 0.63
C PRO A 127 8.18 -7.10 0.71
N ASP A 128 8.92 -7.31 1.81
CA ASP A 128 10.25 -6.74 2.03
C ASP A 128 11.38 -7.54 1.37
N LYS A 129 11.04 -8.63 0.66
CA LYS A 129 11.93 -9.50 -0.11
C LYS A 129 13.02 -10.18 0.72
N LYS A 130 12.83 -10.36 2.03
CA LYS A 130 13.82 -11.02 2.91
C LYS A 130 13.54 -12.50 3.14
N TRP A 131 12.27 -12.90 3.03
CA TRP A 131 11.79 -14.23 3.30
C TRP A 131 10.98 -14.81 2.14
N ILE A 132 11.00 -16.13 2.00
CA ILE A 132 10.03 -16.87 1.20
C ILE A 132 9.28 -17.82 2.12
N ALA A 133 7.95 -17.73 2.14
CA ALA A 133 7.09 -18.75 2.74
C ALA A 133 6.78 -19.82 1.68
N PHE A 134 6.70 -21.09 2.07
CA PHE A 134 6.40 -22.19 1.15
C PHE A 134 5.88 -23.41 1.92
N LEU A 135 5.37 -24.39 1.18
CA LEU A 135 4.91 -25.65 1.73
C LEU A 135 5.85 -26.79 1.32
N ARG A 136 6.17 -27.68 2.25
CA ARG A 136 6.96 -28.90 2.00
C ARG A 136 6.37 -30.01 2.88
N ASN A 137 6.06 -31.17 2.30
CA ASN A 137 5.42 -32.28 3.03
C ASN A 137 4.17 -31.85 3.86
N ASN A 138 3.34 -30.99 3.28
CA ASN A 138 2.10 -30.47 3.90
C ASN A 138 2.29 -29.66 5.19
N ASP A 139 3.51 -29.19 5.44
CA ASP A 139 3.83 -28.24 6.50
C ASP A 139 4.23 -26.88 5.95
N LEU A 140 4.03 -25.86 6.78
CA LEU A 140 4.38 -24.47 6.47
C LEU A 140 5.81 -24.16 6.90
N PHE A 141 6.59 -23.63 5.96
CA PHE A 141 7.97 -23.21 6.16
C PHE A 141 8.17 -21.76 5.75
N ALA A 142 9.25 -21.15 6.24
CA ALA A 142 9.88 -20.00 5.59
C ALA A 142 11.39 -20.15 5.56
N ILE A 143 12.01 -19.55 4.53
CA ILE A 143 13.47 -19.44 4.40
C ILE A 143 13.89 -17.97 4.32
N GLU A 144 14.91 -17.61 5.09
CA GLU A 144 15.55 -16.30 5.02
C GLU A 144 16.53 -16.26 3.84
N LEU A 145 16.37 -15.29 2.94
CA LEU A 145 17.19 -15.21 1.73
C LEU A 145 18.63 -14.78 1.99
N ALA A 146 18.88 -14.07 3.09
CA ALA A 146 20.22 -13.60 3.45
C ALA A 146 21.12 -14.72 4.00
N THR A 147 20.54 -15.62 4.79
CA THR A 147 21.28 -16.64 5.55
C THR A 147 20.99 -18.06 5.09
N SER A 148 19.97 -18.24 4.24
CA SER A 148 19.38 -19.54 3.89
C SER A 148 18.86 -20.31 5.11
N LYS A 149 18.61 -19.63 6.23
CA LYS A 149 18.03 -20.24 7.43
C LYS A 149 16.57 -20.59 7.18
N GLU A 150 16.24 -21.86 7.32
CA GLU A 150 14.86 -22.34 7.29
C GLU A 150 14.22 -22.33 8.69
N ILE A 151 12.93 -22.05 8.71
CA ILE A 151 12.04 -22.16 9.87
C ILE A 151 10.85 -23.01 9.44
N ARG A 152 10.53 -24.03 10.24
CA ARG A 152 9.32 -24.83 10.10
C ARG A 152 8.30 -24.35 11.13
N PHE A 153 7.11 -23.94 10.69
CA PHE A 153 6.06 -23.40 11.55
C PHE A 153 5.08 -24.46 12.04
N THR A 154 4.83 -25.49 11.24
CA THR A 154 3.93 -26.61 11.57
C THR A 154 4.66 -27.94 11.44
N ASN A 155 4.22 -28.96 12.16
CA ASN A 155 4.88 -30.25 12.19
C ASN A 155 3.92 -31.45 12.18
N ASP A 156 2.66 -31.21 11.83
CA ASP A 156 1.56 -32.17 11.85
C ASP A 156 1.01 -32.46 10.44
N GLY A 157 1.72 -32.02 9.39
CA GLY A 157 1.39 -32.34 8.01
C GLY A 157 1.25 -33.86 7.78
N THR A 158 0.14 -34.26 7.18
CA THR A 158 -0.17 -35.65 6.80
C THR A 158 -0.88 -35.69 5.46
N GLU A 159 -1.33 -36.87 5.01
CA GLU A 159 -2.16 -36.99 3.81
C GLU A 159 -3.49 -36.21 3.91
N THR A 160 -4.00 -35.98 5.13
CA THR A 160 -5.28 -35.30 5.36
C THR A 160 -5.15 -33.96 6.09
N ILE A 161 -3.97 -33.65 6.62
CA ILE A 161 -3.65 -32.35 7.24
C ILE A 161 -2.73 -31.59 6.29
N LEU A 162 -3.28 -30.56 5.63
CA LEU A 162 -2.63 -29.77 4.59
C LEU A 162 -2.41 -28.32 5.05
N ASN A 163 -1.35 -28.05 5.81
CA ASN A 163 -1.09 -26.71 6.33
C ASN A 163 -0.83 -25.72 5.19
N GLY A 164 -1.51 -24.55 5.24
CA GLY A 164 -1.34 -23.48 4.25
C GLY A 164 -2.03 -23.68 2.90
N TYR A 165 -2.69 -24.83 2.68
CA TYR A 165 -3.58 -25.01 1.53
C TYR A 165 -4.98 -24.44 1.81
N ALA A 166 -5.56 -23.77 0.82
CA ALA A 166 -7.00 -23.56 0.81
C ALA A 166 -7.70 -24.86 0.39
N SER A 167 -8.80 -25.22 1.05
CA SER A 167 -9.62 -26.34 0.59
C SER A 167 -10.34 -25.97 -0.71
N TRP A 168 -10.84 -26.97 -1.42
CA TRP A 168 -11.53 -26.77 -2.71
C TRP A 168 -12.70 -25.78 -2.62
N VAL A 169 -13.52 -25.86 -1.57
CA VAL A 169 -14.64 -24.93 -1.35
C VAL A 169 -14.14 -23.48 -1.20
N TYR A 170 -12.99 -23.27 -0.55
CA TYR A 170 -12.41 -21.92 -0.46
C TYR A 170 -11.89 -21.43 -1.81
N TYR A 171 -11.33 -22.32 -2.65
CA TYR A 171 -10.88 -21.95 -3.99
C TYR A 171 -12.02 -21.46 -4.87
N GLU A 172 -13.13 -22.19 -4.91
CA GLU A 172 -14.24 -21.86 -5.81
C GLU A 172 -15.11 -20.72 -5.29
N GLU A 173 -15.49 -20.77 -4.02
CA GLU A 173 -16.54 -19.88 -3.50
C GLU A 173 -15.99 -18.54 -2.98
N ILE A 174 -14.73 -18.53 -2.52
CA ILE A 174 -14.15 -17.35 -1.84
C ILE A 174 -13.03 -16.72 -2.67
N LEU A 175 -12.12 -17.53 -3.21
CA LEU A 175 -10.95 -17.03 -3.93
C LEU A 175 -11.19 -16.87 -5.43
N GLY A 176 -12.26 -17.46 -5.97
CA GLY A 176 -12.67 -17.34 -7.37
C GLY A 176 -11.59 -17.79 -8.35
N ARG A 177 -10.93 -18.92 -8.07
CA ARG A 177 -9.78 -19.45 -8.82
C ARG A 177 -9.95 -20.90 -9.19
#